data_AF-A0A1X1ZXG7-F1
#
_entry.id   AF-A0A1X1ZXG7-F1
#
_cell.length_a   1.000
_cell.length_b   1.000
_cell.length_c   1.000
_cell.angle_alpha   90.00
_cell.angle_beta   90.00
_cell.angle_gamma   90.00
#
_symmetry.space_group_name_H-M   'P 1'
#
loop_
_entity.id
_entity.type
_entity.pdbx_description
1 polymer ?
#
loop_
_entity_poly.entity_id
_entity_poly.type
_entity_poly.pdbx_seq_one_letter_code
_entity_poly.pdbx_strand_id
1 'polypeptide(L)'
;MFLPVGERIFGDMFITGVLAHEYGHALQQMAKLVTRKDPTIVREQQADCFAGVYLWWVAAGKSPRFMLSTGDGLDRVLAGVVTTRDPVMDSDTENDDEHGSALDRVSAFQMGFVTTAPTTSRP
;
A
#
# COMPACT_ATOMS: atom_id res chain seq x y z
N MET A 1 -5.41 0.74 -16.15
CA MET A 1 -5.53 -0.73 -16.27
C MET A 1 -5.26 -1.28 -14.89
N PHE A 2 -6.24 -1.81 -14.15
CA PHE A 2 -5.94 -2.06 -12.74
C PHE A 2 -6.20 -3.49 -12.31
N LEU A 3 -7.41 -3.84 -11.89
CA LEU A 3 -7.56 -5.05 -11.09
C LEU A 3 -7.44 -6.38 -11.88
N PRO A 4 -8.16 -6.64 -12.97
CA PRO A 4 -8.11 -7.96 -13.62
C PRO A 4 -6.76 -8.29 -14.28
N VAL A 5 -6.03 -7.26 -14.69
CA VAL A 5 -4.69 -7.44 -15.29
C VAL A 5 -3.63 -7.50 -14.21
N GLY A 6 -3.71 -6.62 -13.20
CA GLY A 6 -2.82 -6.65 -12.05
C GLY A 6 -2.91 -7.98 -11.30
N GLU A 7 -4.10 -8.56 -11.15
CA GLU A 7 -4.29 -9.90 -10.59
C GLU A 7 -3.52 -10.96 -11.39
N ARG A 8 -3.58 -10.94 -12.71
CA ARG A 8 -2.88 -11.92 -13.57
C ARG A 8 -1.35 -11.81 -13.47
N ILE A 9 -0.84 -10.61 -13.22
CA ILE A 9 0.60 -10.33 -13.20
C ILE A 9 1.18 -10.48 -11.79
N PHE A 10 0.46 -9.99 -10.78
CA PHE A 10 0.94 -9.85 -9.39
C PHE A 10 0.19 -10.76 -8.39
N GLY A 11 -0.89 -11.42 -8.81
CA GLY A 11 -1.67 -12.34 -7.99
C GLY A 11 -2.66 -11.66 -7.04
N ASP A 12 -3.46 -12.48 -6.37
CA ASP A 12 -4.61 -12.06 -5.54
C ASP A 12 -4.22 -11.11 -4.38
N MET A 13 -3.02 -11.27 -3.85
CA MET A 13 -2.54 -10.42 -2.76
C MET A 13 -2.25 -8.98 -3.22
N PHE A 14 -1.94 -8.75 -4.49
CA PHE A 14 -1.89 -7.40 -5.05
C PHE A 14 -3.25 -6.72 -4.97
N ILE A 15 -4.32 -7.42 -5.37
CA ILE A 15 -5.69 -6.91 -5.28
C ILE A 15 -6.06 -6.59 -3.84
N THR A 16 -5.72 -7.50 -2.93
CA THR A 16 -5.91 -7.30 -1.49
C THR A 16 -5.14 -6.06 -0.99
N GLY A 17 -3.92 -5.83 -1.47
CA GLY A 17 -3.13 -4.64 -1.16
C GLY A 17 -3.76 -3.35 -1.67
N VAL A 18 -4.24 -3.32 -2.92
CA VAL A 18 -4.97 -2.17 -3.49
C VAL A 18 -6.22 -1.87 -2.66
N LEU A 19 -7.04 -2.89 -2.36
CA LEU A 19 -8.24 -2.69 -1.54
C LEU A 19 -7.92 -2.18 -0.13
N ALA A 20 -6.80 -2.61 0.45
CA ALA A 20 -6.36 -2.13 1.75
C ALA A 20 -5.92 -0.66 1.72
N HIS A 21 -5.29 -0.22 0.63
CA HIS A 21 -4.96 1.18 0.37
C HIS A 21 -6.24 2.02 0.25
N GLU A 22 -7.20 1.63 -0.59
CA GLU A 22 -8.47 2.34 -0.75
C GLU A 22 -9.26 2.44 0.56
N TYR A 23 -9.28 1.35 1.32
CA TYR A 23 -9.88 1.34 2.65
C TYR A 23 -9.12 2.24 3.64
N GLY A 24 -7.80 2.39 3.44
CA GLY A 24 -6.97 3.35 4.14
C GLY A 24 -7.52 4.78 4.01
N HIS A 25 -7.88 5.23 2.82
CA HIS A 25 -8.53 6.54 2.64
C HIS A 25 -9.82 6.68 3.44
N ALA A 26 -10.65 5.63 3.47
CA ALA A 26 -11.87 5.63 4.27
C ALA A 26 -11.55 5.79 5.77
N LEU A 27 -10.56 5.05 6.28
CA LEU A 27 -10.10 5.17 7.67
C LEU A 27 -9.61 6.58 8.00
N GLN A 28 -8.84 7.19 7.11
CA GLN A 28 -8.37 8.57 7.26
C GLN A 28 -9.52 9.56 7.46
N GLN A 29 -10.56 9.45 6.63
CA GLN A 29 -11.75 10.29 6.71
C GLN A 29 -12.55 10.02 7.98
N MET A 30 -12.79 8.75 8.31
CA MET A 30 -13.56 8.36 9.48
C MET A 30 -12.89 8.79 10.80
N ALA A 31 -11.57 8.65 10.87
CA ALA A 31 -10.78 9.02 12.05
C ALA A 31 -10.33 10.50 12.04
N LYS A 32 -10.68 11.26 11.00
CA LYS A 32 -10.30 12.68 10.83
C LYS A 32 -8.78 12.91 10.94
N LEU A 33 -8.00 11.98 10.39
CA LEU A 33 -6.53 12.03 10.40
C LEU A 33 -5.97 13.02 9.38
N VAL A 34 -6.77 13.32 8.34
CA VAL A 34 -6.41 14.23 7.25
C VAL A 34 -7.61 15.11 6.90
N THR A 35 -7.31 16.23 6.26
CA THR A 35 -8.23 17.23 5.75
C THR A 35 -7.92 17.49 4.27
N ARG A 36 -8.80 18.25 3.59
CA ARG A 36 -8.54 18.70 2.21
C ARG A 36 -7.36 19.67 2.08
N LYS A 37 -6.80 20.15 3.19
CA LYS A 37 -5.65 21.06 3.19
C LYS A 37 -4.31 20.32 3.31
N ASP A 38 -4.35 19.04 3.66
CA ASP A 38 -3.14 18.23 3.72
C ASP A 38 -2.71 17.87 2.29
N PRO A 39 -1.40 17.90 1.98
CA PRO A 39 -0.90 17.54 0.65
C PRO A 39 -1.39 16.14 0.23
N THR A 40 -1.82 15.99 -1.03
CA THR A 40 -2.32 14.71 -1.58
C THR A 40 -1.34 13.57 -1.30
N ILE A 41 -0.05 13.79 -1.57
CA ILE A 41 1.02 12.81 -1.31
C ILE A 41 1.11 12.32 0.14
N VAL A 42 0.73 13.12 1.13
CA VAL A 42 0.72 12.70 2.55
C VAL A 42 -0.46 11.75 2.81
N ARG A 43 -1.61 12.04 2.20
CA ARG A 43 -2.81 11.20 2.29
C ARG A 43 -2.57 9.85 1.61
N GLU A 44 -1.92 9.85 0.45
CA GLU A 44 -1.58 8.63 -0.29
C GLU A 44 -0.55 7.77 0.45
N GLN A 45 0.54 8.36 0.94
CA GLN A 45 1.53 7.60 1.73
C GLN A 45 0.94 7.02 3.01
N GLN A 46 0.03 7.75 3.69
CA GLN A 46 -0.63 7.18 4.87
C GLN A 46 -1.56 6.01 4.51
N ALA A 47 -2.20 6.02 3.34
CA ALA A 47 -3.01 4.90 2.86
C ALA A 47 -2.14 3.67 2.52
N ASP A 48 -1.00 3.88 1.85
CA ASP A 48 -0.01 2.83 1.62
C ASP A 48 0.54 2.24 2.94
N CYS A 49 0.77 3.08 3.95
CA CYS A 49 1.15 2.63 5.29
C CYS A 49 0.08 1.74 5.93
N PHE A 50 -1.19 2.13 5.85
CA PHE A 50 -2.29 1.28 6.35
C PHE A 50 -2.42 -0.04 5.59
N ALA A 51 -2.20 -0.04 4.28
CA ALA A 51 -2.10 -1.26 3.50
C ALA A 51 -0.97 -2.17 3.99
N GLY A 52 0.21 -1.58 4.29
CA GLY A 52 1.34 -2.28 4.89
C GLY A 52 0.99 -2.97 6.22
N VAL A 53 0.33 -2.24 7.13
CA VAL A 53 -0.14 -2.78 8.41
C VAL A 53 -1.08 -3.97 8.21
N TYR A 54 -2.04 -3.85 7.30
CA TYR A 54 -2.99 -4.93 7.02
C TYR A 54 -2.30 -6.16 6.43
N LEU A 55 -1.39 -5.97 5.47
CA LEU A 55 -0.68 -7.08 4.84
C LEU A 55 0.28 -7.76 5.82
N TRP A 56 0.87 -7.03 6.76
CA TRP A 56 1.60 -7.64 7.87
C TRP A 56 0.68 -8.54 8.71
N TRP A 57 -0.52 -8.07 9.05
CA TRP A 57 -1.50 -8.85 9.81
C TRP A 57 -1.92 -10.14 9.08
N VAL A 58 -2.05 -10.09 7.74
CA VAL A 58 -2.27 -11.26 6.88
C VAL A 58 -1.06 -12.20 6.91
N ALA A 59 0.16 -11.69 6.73
CA ALA A 59 1.40 -12.46 6.77
C ALA A 59 1.64 -13.13 8.14
N ALA A 60 1.17 -12.52 9.22
CA ALA A 60 1.18 -13.08 10.56
C ALA A 60 0.14 -14.22 10.77
N GLY A 61 -0.54 -14.67 9.71
CA GLY A 61 -1.49 -15.79 9.73
C GLY A 61 -2.81 -15.46 10.43
N LYS A 62 -3.13 -14.18 10.63
CA LYS A 62 -4.32 -13.76 11.38
C LYS A 62 -5.57 -13.67 10.51
N SER A 63 -5.40 -13.61 9.19
CA SER A 63 -6.51 -13.54 8.25
C SER A 63 -7.17 -14.90 8.05
N PRO A 64 -8.51 -15.00 8.21
CA PRO A 64 -9.23 -16.23 7.88
C PRO A 64 -9.46 -16.40 6.37
N ARG A 65 -9.13 -15.40 5.55
CA ARG A 65 -9.45 -15.36 4.11
C ARG A 65 -8.23 -15.38 3.19
N PHE A 66 -7.10 -14.86 3.67
CA PHE A 66 -5.93 -14.62 2.84
C PHE A 66 -4.67 -15.14 3.52
N MET A 67 -3.70 -15.53 2.71
CA MET A 67 -2.36 -15.91 3.14
C MET A 67 -1.35 -15.10 2.36
N LEU A 68 -0.30 -14.63 3.04
CA LEU A 68 0.79 -13.87 2.43
C LEU A 68 2.12 -14.46 2.86
N SER A 69 2.88 -14.99 1.92
CA SER A 69 4.30 -15.31 2.12
C SER A 69 5.13 -14.03 2.11
N THR A 70 6.06 -13.90 3.03
CA THR A 70 7.01 -12.76 3.10
C THR A 70 8.14 -12.84 2.08
N GLY A 71 8.23 -13.92 1.30
CA GLY A 71 9.06 -14.01 0.08
C GLY A 71 8.22 -13.65 -1.15
N ASP A 72 8.01 -14.63 -2.04
CA ASP A 72 7.32 -14.45 -3.33
C ASP A 72 5.99 -13.67 -3.28
N GLY A 73 5.21 -13.85 -2.21
CA GLY A 73 3.92 -13.18 -2.07
C GLY A 73 4.08 -11.67 -1.88
N LEU A 74 4.94 -11.27 -0.95
CA LEU A 74 5.24 -9.87 -0.68
C LEU A 74 5.97 -9.21 -1.86
N ASP A 75 6.88 -9.94 -2.50
CA ASP A 75 7.61 -9.44 -3.69
C ASP A 75 6.65 -9.08 -4.83
N ARG A 76 5.64 -9.91 -5.08
CA ARG A 76 4.63 -9.61 -6.11
C ARG A 76 3.77 -8.41 -5.75
N VAL A 77 3.42 -8.23 -4.47
CA VAL A 77 2.72 -7.03 -4.01
C VAL A 77 3.56 -5.79 -4.26
N LEU A 78 4.84 -5.81 -3.85
CA LEU A 78 5.76 -4.69 -4.05
C LEU A 78 5.99 -4.40 -5.53
N ALA A 79 6.10 -5.42 -6.38
CA ALA A 79 6.17 -5.26 -7.83
C ALA A 79 4.94 -4.55 -8.39
N GLY A 80 3.75 -4.88 -7.88
CA GLY A 80 2.51 -4.17 -8.20
C GLY A 80 2.55 -2.70 -7.76
N VAL A 81 2.94 -2.43 -6.51
CA VAL A 81 3.11 -1.06 -5.97
C VAL A 81 4.06 -0.22 -6.83
N VAL A 82 5.19 -0.79 -7.25
CA VAL A 82 6.16 -0.12 -8.13
C VAL A 82 5.58 0.11 -9.53
N THR A 83 4.82 -0.84 -10.05
CA THR A 83 4.23 -0.75 -11.41
C THR A 83 3.12 0.30 -11.48
N THR A 84 2.39 0.49 -10.39
CA THR A 84 1.29 1.47 -10.30
C THR A 84 1.75 2.81 -9.73
N ARG A 85 3.05 3.10 -9.77
CA ARG A 85 3.58 4.43 -9.46
C ARG A 85 3.05 5.47 -10.44
N ASP A 86 3.00 6.72 -10.01
CA ASP A 86 2.79 7.80 -10.95
C ASP A 86 4.00 7.94 -11.88
N PRO A 87 3.79 8.28 -13.17
CA PRO A 87 4.86 8.76 -14.01
C PRO A 87 5.56 9.93 -13.33
N VAL A 88 6.86 10.11 -13.58
CA VAL A 88 7.54 11.35 -13.19
C VAL A 88 6.88 12.48 -13.98
N MET A 89 5.98 13.22 -13.33
CA MET A 89 5.35 14.42 -13.86
C MET A 89 6.26 15.62 -13.57
N ASP A 90 6.27 16.57 -14.51
CA ASP A 90 6.89 17.88 -14.28
C ASP A 90 6.12 18.58 -13.15
N SER A 91 6.84 19.19 -12.21
CA SER A 91 6.42 19.54 -10.84
C SER A 91 5.31 20.59 -10.67
N ASP A 92 4.60 20.98 -11.73
CA ASP A 92 3.85 22.25 -11.78
C ASP A 92 2.31 22.10 -11.85
N THR A 93 1.77 20.89 -11.79
CA THR A 93 0.32 20.65 -11.71
C THR A 93 -0.06 19.91 -10.45
N GLU A 94 -0.76 20.57 -9.52
CA GLU A 94 -1.52 19.90 -8.47
C GLU A 94 -2.48 18.91 -9.15
N ASN A 95 -2.19 17.61 -9.00
CA ASN A 95 -3.07 16.57 -9.46
C ASN A 95 -3.68 15.90 -8.22
N ASP A 96 -5.01 15.81 -8.18
CA ASP A 96 -5.74 15.16 -7.10
C ASP A 96 -5.55 13.61 -7.10
N ASP A 97 -4.80 13.09 -8.07
CA ASP A 97 -4.55 11.67 -8.37
C ASP A 97 -3.03 11.36 -8.28
N GLU A 98 -2.35 11.85 -7.23
CA GLU A 98 -0.91 11.65 -6.98
C GLU A 98 -0.63 10.55 -5.95
N HIS A 99 -0.50 9.30 -6.37
CA HIS A 99 -0.01 8.19 -5.53
C HIS A 99 1.45 8.37 -5.08
N GLY A 100 2.25 9.11 -5.86
CA GLY A 100 3.67 9.36 -5.61
C GLY A 100 4.63 8.44 -6.37
N SER A 101 5.93 8.68 -6.17
CA SER A 101 6.97 7.87 -6.81
C SER A 101 6.98 6.44 -6.27
N ALA A 102 7.59 5.51 -7.02
CA ALA A 102 7.77 4.14 -6.52
C ALA A 102 8.50 4.09 -5.17
N LEU A 103 9.44 5.02 -4.93
CA LEU A 103 10.17 5.07 -3.67
C LEU A 103 9.25 5.52 -2.52
N ASP A 104 8.44 6.54 -2.73
CA ASP A 104 7.51 7.05 -1.71
C ASP A 104 6.55 5.95 -1.27
N ARG A 105 5.93 5.29 -2.26
CA ARG A 105 4.94 4.24 -2.04
C ARG A 105 5.52 3.01 -1.34
N VAL A 106 6.66 2.50 -1.83
CA VAL A 106 7.33 1.35 -1.21
C VAL A 106 7.78 1.70 0.20
N SER A 107 8.33 2.90 0.42
CA SER A 107 8.78 3.32 1.75
C SER A 107 7.63 3.42 2.74
N ALA A 108 6.51 4.03 2.32
CA ALA A 108 5.31 4.16 3.14
C ALA A 108 4.67 2.82 3.48
N PHE A 109 4.52 1.95 2.47
CA PHE A 109 4.04 0.58 2.67
C PHE A 109 4.95 -0.20 3.63
N GLN A 110 6.27 -0.14 3.41
CA GLN A 110 7.23 -0.83 4.25
C GLN A 110 7.18 -0.32 5.69
N MET A 111 7.06 1.00 5.92
CA MET A 111 6.88 1.55 7.27
C MET A 111 5.71 0.86 7.97
N GLY A 112 4.55 0.76 7.33
CA GLY A 112 3.40 0.05 7.88
C GLY A 112 3.67 -1.43 8.14
N PHE A 113 4.28 -2.12 7.17
CA PHE A 113 4.49 -3.57 7.23
C PHE A 113 5.54 -3.99 8.28
N VAL A 114 6.66 -3.26 8.38
CA VAL A 114 7.80 -3.64 9.23
C VAL A 114 7.69 -3.11 10.66
N THR A 115 7.09 -1.94 10.88
CA THR A 115 6.97 -1.38 12.23
C THR A 115 5.94 -2.12 13.08
N THR A 116 4.99 -2.83 12.44
CA THR A 116 4.06 -3.73 13.12
C THR A 116 4.62 -5.12 13.36
N ALA A 117 5.70 -5.49 12.66
CA ALA A 117 6.38 -6.75 12.93
C ALA A 117 7.04 -6.67 14.31
N PRO A 118 6.69 -7.57 15.27
CA PRO A 118 7.49 -7.68 16.47
C PRO A 118 8.92 -7.94 16.03
N THR A 119 9.86 -7.19 16.60
CA THR A 119 11.30 -7.17 16.31
C THR A 119 12.02 -8.52 16.52
N THR A 120 11.28 -9.63 16.60
CA THR A 120 11.72 -10.96 17.01
C THR A 120 11.35 -12.09 16.02
N SER A 121 10.97 -11.78 14.77
CA SER A 121 10.70 -12.81 13.74
C SER A 121 11.72 -12.82 12.60
N ARG A 122 12.98 -12.55 12.91
CA ARG A 122 14.11 -12.92 12.04
C ARG A 122 14.57 -14.33 12.48
N PRO A 123 14.73 -15.30 11.56
CA PRO A 123 15.26 -16.62 11.92
C PRO A 123 16.65 -16.52 12.54
#